data_AF-A0A9P9AMR0-F1
#
_entry.id   AF-A0A9P9AMR0-F1
#
_cell.length_a   1.000
_cell.length_b   1.000
_cell.length_c   1.000
_cell.angle_alpha   90.00
_cell.angle_beta   90.00
_cell.angle_gamma   90.00
#
_symmetry.space_group_name_H-M   'P 1'
#
loop_
_entity.id
_entity.type
_entity.pdbx_description
1 polymer ?
#
loop_
_entity_poly.entity_id
_entity_poly.type
_entity_poly.pdbx_seq_one_letter_code
_entity_poly.pdbx_strand_id
1 'polypeptide(L)'
;MSVVATLKGDMPQQVRSLYRQLLRQGDQFAAYNFREYAKRRTRDAFREHMTEQDPRKVQELVQHGLKELQGLKRQTVISQFYQADRLVVEGSISKKPASS
;
A
#
# COMPACT_ATOMS: atom_id res chain seq x y z
N MET A 1 3.78 20.14 29.88
CA MET A 1 3.72 18.94 29.01
C MET A 1 4.03 19.38 27.59
N SER A 2 5.10 18.88 26.96
CA SER A 2 5.62 19.36 25.67
C SER A 2 4.83 18.82 24.48
N VAL A 3 4.50 19.68 23.51
CA VAL A 3 3.81 19.35 22.23
C VAL A 3 4.55 18.30 21.40
N VAL A 4 5.85 18.13 21.66
CA VAL A 4 6.68 17.10 21.00
C VAL A 4 6.36 15.69 21.53
N ALA A 5 5.89 15.57 22.78
CA ALA A 5 5.54 14.29 23.38
C ALA A 5 4.18 13.75 22.88
N THR A 6 3.22 14.64 22.59
CA THR A 6 1.92 14.24 22.01
C THR A 6 2.07 13.70 20.58
N LEU A 7 2.99 14.25 19.78
CA LEU A 7 3.29 13.74 18.43
C LEU A 7 3.97 12.36 18.44
N LYS A 8 4.81 12.07 19.44
CA LYS A 8 5.42 10.75 19.62
C LYS A 8 4.40 9.65 19.93
N GLY A 9 3.30 10.00 20.62
CA GLY A 9 2.22 9.09 20.98
C GLY A 9 1.36 8.62 19.82
N ASP A 10 1.32 9.40 18.72
CA ASP A 10 0.52 9.09 17.52
C ASP A 10 1.32 8.49 16.37
N MET A 11 2.65 8.68 16.36
CA MET A 11 3.48 8.29 15.22
C MET A 11 3.43 6.78 14.91
N PRO A 12 3.54 5.87 15.88
CA PRO A 12 3.41 4.44 15.62
C PRO A 12 2.05 4.05 15.01
N GLN A 13 0.97 4.69 15.45
CA GLN A 13 -0.39 4.47 14.98
C GLN A 13 -0.54 4.99 13.55
N GLN A 14 0.03 6.17 13.26
CA GLN A 14 0.05 6.75 11.91
C GLN A 14 0.83 5.86 10.94
N VAL A 15 2.02 5.36 11.31
CA VAL A 15 2.82 4.43 10.49
C VAL A 15 2.04 3.14 10.20
N ARG A 16 1.41 2.53 11.21
CA ARG A 16 0.58 1.32 11.05
C ARG A 16 -0.69 1.59 10.22
N SER A 17 -1.26 2.78 10.32
CA SER A 17 -2.41 3.20 9.51
C SER A 17 -2.00 3.34 8.05
N LEU A 18 -0.89 4.03 7.78
CA LEU A 18 -0.33 4.22 6.45
C LEU A 18 0.00 2.89 5.76
N TYR A 19 0.66 1.98 6.48
CA TYR A 19 0.94 0.62 5.97
C TYR A 19 -0.34 -0.10 5.51
N ARG A 20 -1.38 -0.11 6.36
CA ARG A 20 -2.67 -0.74 6.01
C ARG A 20 -3.36 -0.04 4.84
N GLN A 21 -3.27 1.29 4.75
CA GLN A 21 -3.86 2.04 3.65
C GLN A 21 -3.16 1.72 2.32
N LEU A 22 -1.82 1.66 2.30
CA LEU A 22 -1.05 1.28 1.11
C LEU A 22 -1.37 -0.14 0.64
N LEU A 23 -1.43 -1.11 1.55
CA LEU A 23 -1.81 -2.49 1.20
C LEU A 23 -3.22 -2.56 0.62
N ARG A 24 -4.20 -1.95 1.30
CA ARG A 24 -5.59 -1.93 0.83
C ARG A 24 -5.74 -1.23 -0.51
N GLN A 25 -5.00 -0.15 -0.74
CA GLN A 25 -5.01 0.53 -2.03
C GLN A 25 -4.38 -0.35 -3.12
N GLY A 26 -3.24 -0.99 -2.83
CA GLY A 26 -2.59 -1.93 -3.75
C GLY A 26 -3.49 -3.10 -4.14
N ASP A 27 -4.35 -3.58 -3.24
CA ASP A 27 -5.34 -4.63 -3.54
C ASP A 27 -6.39 -4.22 -4.58
N GLN A 28 -6.59 -2.92 -4.81
CA GLN A 28 -7.59 -2.41 -5.75
C GLN A 28 -7.12 -2.36 -7.22
N PHE A 29 -5.86 -2.71 -7.51
CA PHE A 29 -5.40 -2.83 -8.88
C PHE A 29 -6.17 -3.94 -9.61
N ALA A 30 -6.62 -3.67 -10.83
CA ALA A 30 -7.33 -4.65 -11.64
C ALA A 30 -6.45 -5.82 -12.09
N ALA A 31 -5.19 -5.53 -12.44
CA ALA A 31 -4.22 -6.52 -12.88
C ALA A 31 -3.47 -7.15 -11.69
N TYR A 32 -3.33 -8.47 -11.72
CA TYR A 32 -2.69 -9.28 -10.69
C TYR A 32 -1.24 -8.89 -10.43
N ASN A 33 -0.46 -8.71 -11.49
CA ASN A 33 0.94 -8.32 -11.39
C ASN A 33 1.11 -6.99 -10.64
N PHE A 34 0.22 -6.01 -10.87
CA PHE A 34 0.26 -4.73 -10.17
C PHE A 34 -0.21 -4.85 -8.72
N ARG A 35 -1.23 -5.66 -8.41
CA ARG A 35 -1.62 -5.97 -7.02
C ARG A 35 -0.44 -6.55 -6.24
N GLU A 36 0.18 -7.61 -6.78
CA GLU A 36 1.26 -8.31 -6.09
C GLU A 36 2.53 -7.45 -5.99
N TYR A 37 2.84 -6.67 -7.03
CA TYR A 37 3.93 -5.71 -6.97
C TYR A 37 3.71 -4.65 -5.88
N ALA A 38 2.53 -4.03 -5.83
CA ALA A 38 2.20 -3.02 -4.83
C ALA A 38 2.29 -3.57 -3.39
N LYS A 39 1.77 -4.78 -3.15
CA LYS A 39 1.91 -5.48 -1.86
C LYS A 39 3.36 -5.72 -1.48
N ARG A 40 4.15 -6.28 -2.40
CA ARG A 40 5.56 -6.61 -2.16
C ARG A 40 6.36 -5.34 -1.88
N ARG A 41 6.25 -4.33 -2.75
CA ARG A 41 6.93 -3.03 -2.60
C ARG A 41 6.60 -2.37 -1.27
N THR A 42 5.33 -2.39 -0.85
CA THR A 42 4.91 -1.85 0.45
C THR A 42 5.53 -2.61 1.61
N ARG A 43 5.50 -3.95 1.58
CA ARG A 43 6.11 -4.78 2.63
C ARG A 43 7.62 -4.57 2.74
N ASP A 44 8.30 -4.55 1.61
CA ASP A 44 9.75 -4.41 1.55
C ASP A 44 10.18 -3.05 2.11
N ALA A 45 9.52 -1.96 1.71
CA ALA A 45 9.84 -0.61 2.19
C ALA A 45 9.67 -0.47 3.72
N PHE A 46 8.60 -1.03 4.27
CA PHE A 46 8.35 -0.95 5.71
C PHE A 46 9.29 -1.86 6.51
N ARG A 47 9.72 -2.99 5.95
CA ARG A 47 10.73 -3.86 6.56
C ARG A 47 12.12 -3.22 6.54
N GLU A 48 12.49 -2.60 5.42
CA GLU A 48 13.76 -1.90 5.24
C GLU A 48 13.98 -0.82 6.31
N HIS A 49 12.92 -0.09 6.68
CA HIS A 49 13.00 1.00 7.66
C HIS A 49 12.40 0.66 9.04
N MET A 50 12.15 -0.62 9.34
CA MET A 50 11.46 -1.03 10.57
C MET A 50 12.21 -0.63 11.85
N THR A 51 13.54 -0.57 11.79
CA THR A 51 14.42 -0.26 12.92
C THR A 51 14.92 1.18 12.92
N GLU A 52 14.40 2.05 12.06
CA GLU A 52 14.76 3.47 12.06
C GLU A 52 14.27 4.14 13.35
N GLN A 53 15.19 4.79 14.06
CA GLN A 53 14.93 5.43 15.35
C GLN A 53 15.05 6.96 15.30
N ASP A 54 15.64 7.51 14.23
CA ASP A 54 15.72 8.95 14.03
C ASP A 54 14.32 9.52 13.74
N PRO A 55 13.75 10.34 14.64
CA PRO A 55 12.41 10.88 14.47
C PRO A 55 12.24 11.70 13.19
N ARG A 56 13.31 12.37 12.72
CA ARG A 56 13.27 13.19 11.50
C ARG A 56 13.14 12.30 10.27
N LYS A 57 13.94 11.24 10.19
CA LYS A 57 13.85 10.25 9.10
C LYS A 57 12.52 9.52 9.11
N VAL A 58 12.01 9.13 10.28
CA VAL A 58 10.66 8.52 10.38
C VAL A 58 9.60 9.47 9.83
N GLN A 59 9.67 10.76 10.15
CA GLN A 59 8.74 11.75 9.61
C GLN A 59 8.86 11.87 8.09
N GLU A 60 10.08 11.95 7.55
CA GLU A 60 10.33 11.98 6.10
C GLU A 60 9.76 10.75 5.39
N LEU A 61 9.99 9.56 5.94
CA LEU A 61 9.47 8.30 5.42
C LEU A 61 7.94 8.26 5.44
N VAL A 62 7.30 8.76 6.50
CA VAL A 62 5.84 8.87 6.58
C VAL A 62 5.32 9.83 5.51
N GLN A 63 5.95 11.00 5.34
CA GLN A 63 5.56 11.96 4.30
C GLN A 63 5.75 11.38 2.89
N HIS A 64 6.83 10.63 2.67
CA HIS A 64 7.04 9.90 1.43
C HIS A 64 5.93 8.87 1.18
N GLY A 65 5.62 8.03 2.18
CA GLY A 65 4.57 7.03 2.05
C GLY A 65 3.17 7.63 1.83
N LEU A 66 2.87 8.81 2.37
CA LEU A 66 1.64 9.54 2.07
C LEU A 66 1.56 9.99 0.61
N LYS A 67 2.68 10.45 0.03
CA LYS A 67 2.76 10.78 -1.41
C LYS A 67 2.57 9.54 -2.28
N GLU A 68 3.22 8.43 -1.92
CA GLU A 68 3.06 7.13 -2.59
C GLU A 68 1.59 6.67 -2.54
N LEU A 69 0.92 6.82 -1.40
CA LEU A 69 -0.50 6.46 -1.27
C LEU A 69 -1.39 7.27 -2.22
N GLN A 70 -1.13 8.57 -2.38
CA GLN A 70 -1.85 9.39 -3.37
C GLN A 70 -1.57 8.91 -4.81
N GLY A 71 -0.32 8.53 -5.10
CA GLY A 71 0.07 7.91 -6.36
C GLY A 71 -0.69 6.62 -6.64
N LEU A 72 -0.68 5.68 -5.68
CA LEU A 72 -1.41 4.42 -5.77
C LEU A 72 -2.90 4.65 -6.03
N LYS A 73 -3.55 5.59 -5.31
CA LYS A 73 -4.97 5.92 -5.53
C LYS A 73 -5.27 6.32 -6.97
N ARG A 74 -4.43 7.17 -7.56
CA ARG A 74 -4.57 7.58 -8.96
C ARG A 74 -4.36 6.39 -9.90
N GLN A 75 -3.31 5.61 -9.67
CA GLN A 75 -2.97 4.48 -10.53
C GLN A 75 -3.99 3.34 -10.48
N THR A 76 -4.60 3.08 -9.33
CA THR A 76 -5.67 2.08 -9.22
C THR A 76 -6.91 2.51 -9.99
N VAL A 77 -7.29 3.79 -9.92
CA VAL A 77 -8.41 4.34 -10.69
C VAL A 77 -8.13 4.26 -12.19
N ILE A 78 -6.93 4.65 -12.63
CA ILE A 78 -6.48 4.50 -14.02
C ILE A 78 -6.55 3.03 -14.44
N SER A 79 -6.06 2.10 -13.62
CA SER A 79 -6.08 0.66 -13.95
C SER A 79 -7.48 0.10 -14.16
N GLN A 80 -8.51 0.70 -13.58
CA GLN A 80 -9.90 0.30 -13.78
C GLN A 80 -10.45 0.76 -15.13
N PHE A 81 -10.00 1.90 -15.65
CA PHE A 81 -10.38 2.38 -17.00
C PHE A 81 -9.73 1.56 -18.11
N TYR A 82 -8.52 1.07 -17.88
CA TYR A 82 -7.75 0.28 -18.85
C TYR A 82 -7.77 -1.22 -18.52
N GLN A 83 -8.90 -1.75 -18.01
CA GLN A 83 -9.15 -3.19 -17.99
C GLN A 83 -9.35 -3.70 -19.44
N ALA A 84 -8.33 -3.59 -20.28
CA ALA A 84 -8.21 -4.39 -21.48
C ALA A 84 -7.87 -5.83 -21.06
N ASP A 85 -8.32 -6.79 -21.87
CA ASP A 85 -8.43 -8.22 -21.59
C ASP A 85 -7.47 -8.78 -20.54
N ARG A 86 -8.04 -9.51 -19.56
CA ARG A 86 -7.30 -10.24 -18.52
C ARG A 86 -6.11 -10.97 -19.12
N LEU A 87 -4.95 -10.86 -18.47
CA LEU A 87 -3.76 -11.62 -18.86
C LEU A 87 -4.09 -13.12 -18.84
N VAL A 88 -3.45 -13.92 -19.70
CA VAL A 88 -3.70 -15.38 -19.82
C VAL A 88 -3.58 -16.12 -18.46
N VAL A 89 -2.70 -15.62 -17.57
CA VAL A 89 -2.51 -16.12 -16.19
C VAL A 89 -3.72 -15.87 -15.27
N GLU A 90 -4.60 -14.92 -15.59
CA GLU A 90 -5.78 -14.58 -14.81
C GLU A 90 -7.05 -15.33 -15.27
N GLY A 91 -7.04 -15.90 -16.48
CA GLY A 91 -8.15 -16.70 -17.03
C GLY A 91 -8.29 -18.09 -16.38
N SER A 92 -7.20 -18.65 -15.86
CA SER A 92 -7.18 -19.98 -15.23
C SER A 92 -7.57 -19.98 -13.74
N ILE A 93 -7.61 -18.82 -13.07
CA ILE A 93 -7.86 -18.74 -11.62
C ILE A 93 -9.37 -18.61 -11.30
N SER A 94 -10.22 -18.22 -12.26
CA SER A 94 -11.65 -17.93 -11.99
C SER A 94 -12.65 -19.06 -12.27
N LYS A 95 -12.22 -20.32 -12.47
CA LYS A 95 -13.16 -21.46 -12.45
C LYS A 95 -13.26 -22.04 -11.04
N LYS A 96 -14.06 -21.39 -10.17
CA LYS A 96 -14.71 -22.09 -9.06
C LYS A 96 -16.14 -22.41 -9.51
N PRO A 97 -16.54 -23.69 -9.62
CA PRO A 97 -17.87 -24.03 -10.07
C PRO A 97 -18.89 -23.56 -9.02
N ALA A 98 -19.96 -22.93 -9.49
CA ALA A 98 -21.14 -22.68 -8.67
C ALA A 98 -21.70 -24.04 -8.24
N SER A 99 -21.74 -24.27 -6.92
CA SER A 99 -22.42 -25.41 -6.33
C SER A 99 -23.89 -25.05 -6.14
N SER A 100 -24.75 -25.81 -6.84
CA SER A 100 -26.14 -26.19 -6.57
C SER A 100 -27.15 -25.14 -6.11
#